data_AF-A0A1B2YN43-F1
#
_entry.id   AF-A0A1B2YN43-F1
#
_cell.length_a   1.000
_cell.length_b   1.000
_cell.length_c   1.000
_cell.angle_alpha   90.00
_cell.angle_beta   90.00
_cell.angle_gamma   90.00
#
_symmetry.space_group_name_H-M   'P 1'
#
loop_
_entity.id
_entity.type
_entity.pdbx_description
1 polymer ?
#
loop_
_entity_poly.entity_id
_entity_poly.type
_entity_poly.pdbx_seq_one_letter_code
_entity_poly.pdbx_strand_id
1 'polypeptide(L)'
;MSFGLTKKEKRKVIETLEFATQEVIRQLKQDKMLSLLDFHKLCQSHYKEDVWLGFTKMLRYDHFDYSALHVKIKCNYLGTKFKATFIMRDPIGKFEGKTPIAYNLEVQEV
;
A
#
# COMPACT_ATOMS: atom_id res chain seq x y z
N MET A 1 -10.22 -3.19 29.74
CA MET A 1 -10.39 -3.64 28.35
C MET A 1 -9.37 -2.90 27.49
N SER A 2 -8.50 -3.61 26.77
CA SER A 2 -7.54 -2.99 25.84
C SER A 2 -8.32 -2.39 24.67
N PHE A 3 -8.37 -1.05 24.57
CA PHE A 3 -9.01 -0.31 23.47
C PHE A 3 -8.19 -0.32 22.17
N GLY A 4 -7.59 -1.47 21.84
CA GLY A 4 -6.68 -1.57 20.71
C GLY A 4 -6.65 -2.98 20.13
N LEU A 5 -6.33 -3.05 18.84
CA LEU A 5 -6.19 -4.30 18.09
C LEU A 5 -5.21 -5.25 18.78
N THR A 6 -5.59 -6.52 18.86
CA THR A 6 -4.69 -7.59 19.26
C THR A 6 -3.54 -7.75 18.27
N LYS A 7 -2.44 -8.38 18.71
CA LYS A 7 -1.29 -8.67 17.83
C LYS A 7 -1.71 -9.45 16.57
N LYS A 8 -2.68 -10.35 16.68
CA LYS A 8 -3.21 -11.15 15.56
C LYS A 8 -3.97 -10.28 14.56
N GLU A 9 -4.86 -9.41 15.05
CA GLU A 9 -5.62 -8.48 14.19
C GLU A 9 -4.69 -7.48 13.49
N LYS A 10 -3.73 -6.90 14.22
CA LYS A 10 -2.71 -6.01 13.63
C LYS A 10 -1.97 -6.67 12.47
N ARG A 11 -1.53 -7.91 12.67
CA ARG A 11 -0.86 -8.69 11.62
C ARG A 11 -1.76 -8.92 10.41
N LYS A 12 -3.02 -9.29 10.62
CA LYS A 12 -4.00 -9.48 9.53
C LYS A 12 -4.22 -8.19 8.72
N VAL A 13 -4.30 -7.04 9.40
CA VAL A 13 -4.41 -5.73 8.75
C VAL A 13 -3.15 -5.42 7.93
N ILE A 14 -1.96 -5.66 8.49
CA ILE A 14 -0.68 -5.47 7.78
C ILE A 14 -0.62 -6.37 6.54
N GLU A 15 -0.90 -7.67 6.66
CA GLU A 15 -0.89 -8.62 5.53
C GLU A 15 -1.87 -8.18 4.42
N THR A 16 -3.03 -7.63 4.79
CA THR A 16 -4.02 -7.11 3.84
C THR A 16 -3.53 -5.85 3.14
N LEU A 17 -2.88 -4.94 3.86
CA LEU A 17 -2.29 -3.73 3.29
C LEU A 17 -1.08 -4.06 2.41
N GLU A 18 -0.27 -5.05 2.78
CA GLU A 18 0.82 -5.57 1.95
C GLU A 18 0.29 -6.11 0.64
N PHE A 19 -0.73 -6.97 0.68
CA PHE A 19 -1.39 -7.48 -0.51
C PHE A 19 -1.90 -6.35 -1.42
N ALA A 20 -2.69 -5.42 -0.88
CA ALA A 20 -3.24 -4.32 -1.66
C ALA A 20 -2.13 -3.41 -2.23
N THR A 21 -1.04 -3.20 -1.48
CA THR A 21 0.11 -2.41 -1.94
C THR A 21 0.86 -3.12 -3.07
N GLN A 22 1.00 -4.44 -3.01
CA GLN A 22 1.57 -5.23 -4.12
C GLN A 22 0.72 -5.14 -5.39
N GLU A 23 -0.61 -5.13 -5.26
CA GLU A 23 -1.52 -4.91 -6.38
C GLU A 23 -1.38 -3.49 -6.96
N VAL A 24 -1.18 -2.46 -6.12
CA VAL A 24 -0.83 -1.11 -6.61
C VAL A 24 0.47 -1.15 -7.42
N ILE A 25 1.52 -1.79 -6.91
CA ILE A 25 2.81 -1.93 -7.62
C ILE A 25 2.60 -2.63 -8.97
N ARG A 26 1.80 -3.70 -9.00
CA ARG A 26 1.51 -4.45 -10.23
C ARG A 26 0.79 -3.59 -11.27
N GLN A 27 -0.16 -2.76 -10.86
CA GLN A 27 -0.89 -1.86 -11.74
C GLN A 27 0.02 -0.72 -12.25
N LEU A 28 0.86 -0.16 -11.39
CA LEU A 28 1.82 0.87 -11.78
C LEU A 28 2.84 0.37 -12.82
N LYS A 29 3.25 -0.91 -12.74
CA LYS A 29 4.08 -1.55 -13.78
C LYS A 29 3.40 -1.65 -15.15
N GLN A 30 2.08 -1.49 -15.21
CA GLN A 30 1.27 -1.48 -16.42
C GLN A 30 0.77 -0.07 -16.77
N ASP A 31 1.41 0.97 -16.20
CA ASP A 31 1.04 2.38 -16.37
C ASP A 31 -0.40 2.70 -15.92
N LYS A 32 -0.92 1.93 -14.95
CA LYS A 32 -2.26 2.13 -14.35
C LYS A 32 -2.15 2.60 -12.92
N MET A 33 -2.76 3.75 -12.63
CA MET A 33 -2.95 4.23 -11.26
C MET A 33 -4.26 3.69 -10.70
N LEU A 34 -4.25 3.31 -9.42
CA LEU A 34 -5.45 2.92 -8.71
C LEU A 34 -6.07 4.11 -8.01
N SER A 35 -7.40 4.20 -8.04
CA SER A 35 -8.09 5.15 -7.19
C SER A 35 -8.09 4.66 -5.74
N LEU A 36 -8.40 5.56 -4.81
CA LEU A 36 -8.59 5.22 -3.41
C LEU A 36 -9.70 4.17 -3.21
N LEU A 37 -10.75 4.23 -4.04
CA LEU A 37 -11.85 3.26 -4.01
C LEU A 37 -11.38 1.87 -4.46
N ASP A 38 -10.57 1.79 -5.51
CA ASP A 38 -10.04 0.51 -6.00
C ASP A 38 -9.14 -0.14 -4.93
N PHE A 39 -8.29 0.66 -4.29
CA PHE A 39 -7.46 0.20 -3.18
C PHE A 39 -8.32 -0.34 -2.02
N HIS A 40 -9.38 0.36 -1.65
CA HIS A 40 -10.30 -0.11 -0.61
C HIS A 40 -10.96 -1.44 -0.96
N LYS A 41 -11.38 -1.62 -2.22
CA LYS A 41 -11.95 -2.88 -2.72
C LYS A 41 -10.94 -4.03 -2.68
N LEU A 42 -9.67 -3.76 -2.96
CA LEU A 42 -8.60 -4.76 -2.83
C LEU A 42 -8.46 -5.22 -1.37
N CYS A 43 -8.42 -4.28 -0.42
CA CYS A 43 -8.41 -4.63 1.00
C CYS A 43 -9.64 -5.47 1.40
N GLN A 44 -10.84 -5.06 0.99
CA GLN A 44 -12.07 -5.82 1.23
C GLN A 44 -12.01 -7.24 0.67
N SER A 45 -11.50 -7.42 -0.54
CA SER A 45 -11.41 -8.73 -1.19
C SER A 45 -10.42 -9.69 -0.52
N HIS A 46 -9.34 -9.16 0.07
CA HIS A 46 -8.29 -9.95 0.68
C HIS A 46 -8.52 -10.21 2.17
N TYR A 47 -9.24 -9.33 2.86
CA TYR A 47 -9.57 -9.48 4.27
C TYR A 47 -10.63 -10.59 4.46
N LYS A 48 -10.21 -11.85 4.30
CA LYS A 48 -11.08 -13.03 4.40
C LYS A 48 -11.66 -13.17 5.81
N GLU A 49 -12.81 -13.82 5.91
CA GLU A 49 -13.48 -14.23 7.17
C GLU A 49 -14.15 -13.11 7.99
N ASP A 50 -14.04 -11.83 7.60
CA ASP A 50 -14.67 -10.73 8.32
C ASP A 50 -14.85 -9.49 7.41
N VAL A 51 -15.60 -8.49 7.88
CA VAL A 51 -15.79 -7.21 7.15
C VAL A 51 -14.56 -6.33 7.34
N TRP A 52 -14.01 -5.83 6.23
CA TRP A 52 -12.97 -4.81 6.29
C TRP A 52 -13.54 -3.47 6.75
N LEU A 53 -13.17 -3.06 7.96
CA LEU A 53 -13.55 -1.77 8.57
C LEU A 53 -12.47 -0.69 8.42
N GLY A 54 -11.44 -0.95 7.61
CA GLY A 54 -10.35 -0.03 7.39
C GLY A 54 -10.72 1.13 6.47
N PHE A 55 -10.44 2.34 6.93
CA PHE A 55 -10.65 3.57 6.17
C PHE A 55 -9.31 4.09 5.61
N THR A 56 -9.13 3.97 4.30
CA THR A 56 -7.98 4.55 3.60
C THR A 56 -8.15 6.06 3.54
N LYS A 57 -7.37 6.79 4.35
CA LYS A 57 -7.40 8.26 4.40
C LYS A 57 -6.65 8.90 3.24
N MET A 58 -5.68 8.19 2.68
CA MET A 58 -4.79 8.74 1.68
C MET A 58 -4.23 7.62 0.82
N LEU A 59 -4.24 7.83 -0.49
CA LEU A 59 -3.42 7.15 -1.49
C LEU A 59 -2.87 8.26 -2.37
N ARG A 60 -1.57 8.53 -2.26
CA ARG A 60 -0.91 9.66 -2.91
C ARG A 60 0.25 9.17 -3.78
N TYR A 61 0.37 9.79 -4.95
CA TYR A 61 1.37 9.54 -5.97
C TYR A 61 2.15 10.85 -6.19
N ASP A 62 3.31 10.98 -5.55
CA ASP A 62 4.14 12.19 -5.60
C ASP A 62 5.39 11.91 -6.45
N HIS A 63 5.68 12.75 -7.45
CA HIS A 63 6.95 12.67 -8.17
C HIS A 63 8.01 13.49 -7.43
N PHE A 64 9.13 12.87 -7.08
CA PHE A 64 10.32 13.60 -6.63
C PHE A 64 11.24 13.80 -7.83
N ASP A 65 11.36 15.05 -8.28
CA ASP A 65 12.27 15.45 -9.37
C ASP A 65 12.06 14.68 -10.70
N TYR A 66 10.82 14.29 -11.00
CA TYR A 66 10.40 13.52 -12.19
C TYR A 66 11.10 12.16 -12.44
N SER A 67 12.05 11.77 -11.58
CA SER A 67 12.87 10.56 -11.72
C SER A 67 12.31 9.36 -10.96
N ALA A 68 11.45 9.60 -9.96
CA ALA A 68 10.85 8.55 -9.17
C ALA A 68 9.43 8.92 -8.72
N LEU A 69 8.56 7.90 -8.70
CA LEU A 69 7.20 8.02 -8.20
C LEU A 69 7.13 7.46 -6.77
N HIS A 70 6.96 8.34 -5.80
CA HIS A 70 6.73 8.02 -4.41
C HIS A 70 5.25 7.75 -4.17
N VAL A 71 4.95 6.59 -3.58
CA VAL A 71 3.58 6.21 -3.25
C VAL A 71 3.42 6.14 -1.75
N LYS A 72 2.38 6.80 -1.24
CA LYS A 72 2.06 6.84 0.19
C LYS A 72 0.60 6.50 0.42
N ILE A 73 0.38 5.48 1.23
CA ILE A 73 -0.93 5.04 1.67
C ILE A 73 -1.04 5.26 3.17
N LYS A 74 -2.15 5.82 3.63
CA LYS A 74 -2.50 5.90 5.06
C LYS A 74 -3.86 5.26 5.27
N CYS A 75 -3.93 4.31 6.19
CA CYS A 75 -5.14 3.60 6.54
C CYS A 75 -5.39 3.72 8.04
N ASN A 76 -6.66 3.88 8.42
CA ASN A 76 -7.10 3.78 9.81
C ASN A 76 -7.96 2.54 9.96
N TYR A 77 -7.64 1.66 10.90
CA TYR A 77 -8.45 0.48 11.20
C TYR A 77 -8.81 0.46 12.69
N LEU A 78 -10.10 0.59 13.00
CA LEU A 78 -10.63 0.61 14.37
C LEU A 78 -9.84 1.52 15.33
N GLY A 79 -9.45 2.71 14.87
CA GLY A 79 -8.70 3.69 15.66
C GLY A 79 -7.18 3.58 15.56
N THR A 80 -6.62 2.42 15.18
CA THR A 80 -5.19 2.24 14.91
C THR A 80 -4.82 2.78 13.53
N LYS A 81 -3.66 3.42 13.39
CA LYS A 81 -3.19 3.99 12.12
C LYS A 81 -2.12 3.08 11.51
N PHE A 82 -2.17 2.96 10.20
CA PHE A 82 -1.23 2.20 9.39
C PHE A 82 -0.77 3.06 8.21
N LYS A 83 0.45 2.81 7.77
CA LYS A 83 1.05 3.47 6.63
C LYS A 83 1.74 2.44 5.75
N ALA A 84 1.56 2.56 4.44
CA ALA A 84 2.41 1.90 3.47
C ALA A 84 3.13 2.95 2.61
N THR A 85 4.41 2.73 2.34
CA THR A 85 5.21 3.58 1.44
C THR A 85 6.11 2.74 0.57
N PHE A 86 6.29 3.17 -0.68
CA PHE A 86 7.29 2.64 -1.58
C PHE A 86 7.64 3.67 -2.65
N ILE A 87 8.73 3.42 -3.38
CA ILE A 87 9.20 4.27 -4.46
C ILE A 87 9.28 3.42 -5.73
N MET A 88 8.55 3.80 -6.78
CA MET A 88 8.75 3.26 -8.12
C MET A 88 9.84 4.07 -8.81
N ARG A 89 10.89 3.38 -9.28
CA ARG A 89 11.94 3.96 -10.10
C ARG A 89 12.46 2.92 -11.09
N ASP A 90 13.11 3.39 -12.13
CA ASP A 90 13.79 2.52 -13.07
C ASP A 90 14.93 1.77 -12.38
N PRO A 91 15.21 0.53 -12.81
CA PRO A 91 16.31 -0.25 -12.25
C PRO A 91 17.65 0.41 -12.58
N ILE A 92 18.46 0.63 -11.54
CA ILE A 92 19.81 1.21 -11.67
C ILE A 92 20.76 0.18 -12.29
N GLY A 93 21.50 0.54 -13.35
CA GLY A 93 22.59 -0.28 -13.93
C GLY A 93 22.30 -0.82 -15.34
N LYS A 94 22.76 -2.05 -15.65
CA LYS A 94 22.68 -2.72 -16.99
C LYS A 94 21.24 -3.01 -17.51
N PHE A 95 20.22 -2.43 -16.89
CA PHE A 95 18.81 -2.68 -17.14
C PHE A 95 18.02 -1.41 -17.46
N GLU A 96 18.70 -0.31 -17.82
CA GLU A 96 18.08 0.89 -18.37
C GLU A 96 17.08 0.53 -19.48
N GLY A 97 15.84 1.02 -19.37
CA GLY A 97 14.74 0.70 -20.29
C GLY A 97 13.84 -0.47 -19.90
N LYS A 98 14.03 -1.09 -18.71
CA LYS A 98 13.10 -2.10 -18.18
C LYS A 98 12.02 -1.49 -17.28
N THR A 99 10.92 -2.24 -17.11
CA THR A 99 9.76 -1.86 -16.30
C THR A 99 10.15 -1.35 -14.91
N PRO A 100 9.58 -0.22 -14.44
CA PRO A 100 9.85 0.32 -13.11
C PRO A 100 9.68 -0.72 -11.99
N ILE A 101 10.55 -0.68 -11.00
CA ILE A 101 10.49 -1.58 -9.83
C ILE A 101 10.29 -0.79 -8.54
N ALA A 102 9.60 -1.42 -7.58
CA ALA A 102 9.33 -0.83 -6.28
C ALA A 102 10.53 -1.01 -5.35
N TYR A 103 10.92 0.06 -4.67
CA TYR A 103 11.97 0.10 -3.66
C TYR A 103 11.43 0.59 -2.32
N ASN A 104 12.12 0.22 -1.24
CA ASN A 104 11.82 0.65 0.12
C ASN A 104 10.35 0.44 0.49
N LEU A 105 9.77 -0.70 0.05
CA LEU A 105 8.42 -1.06 0.43
C LEU A 105 8.38 -1.32 1.93
N GLU A 106 7.58 -0.52 2.61
CA GLU A 106 7.37 -0.58 4.05
C GLU A 106 5.88 -0.51 4.32
N VAL A 107 5.36 -1.43 5.13
CA VAL A 107 3.99 -1.43 5.65
C VAL A 107 4.06 -1.58 7.17
N GLN A 108 3.54 -0.59 7.90
CA GLN A 108 3.69 -0.56 9.35
C GLN A 108 2.53 0.15 10.06
N GLU A 109 2.36 -0.16 11.34
CA GLU A 109 1.55 0.60 12.29
C GLU A 109 2.26 1.93 12.65
N VAL A 110 1.49 3.00 12.86
CA VAL A 110 1.98 4.37 13.15
C VAL A 110 1.30 4.98 14.36
#